data_AF-A0A060WAC1-F1
#
_entry.id   AF-A0A060WAC1-F1
#
_cell.length_a   1.000
_cell.length_b   1.000
_cell.length_c   1.000
_cell.angle_alpha   90.00
_cell.angle_beta   90.00
_cell.angle_gamma   90.00
#
_symmetry.space_group_name_H-M   'P 1'
#
loop_
_entity.id
_entity.type
_entity.pdbx_description
1 polymer ?
#
loop_
_entity_poly.entity_id
_entity_poly.type
_entity_poly.pdbx_seq_one_letter_code
_entity_poly.pdbx_strand_id
1 'polypeptide(L)'
;MFLSALLRIGVWRSLWRAYRKGCTGNIIKGEGLVLGGVFVIGPEDQGILLEHREKEFGDKVNLLAVLRSARKIQDGLATAK
;
A
#
# COMPACT_ATOMS: atom_id res chain seq x y z
N MET A 1 -21.54 -11.54 25.30
CA MET A 1 -21.06 -10.31 24.62
C MET A 1 -20.43 -10.64 23.25
N PHE A 2 -21.09 -11.44 22.40
CA PHE A 2 -20.57 -11.84 21.08
C PHE A 2 -21.44 -11.36 19.91
N LEU A 3 -22.74 -11.11 20.12
CA LEU A 3 -23.65 -10.63 19.07
C LEU A 3 -23.39 -9.16 18.66
N SER A 4 -22.84 -8.34 19.55
CA SER A 4 -22.54 -6.92 19.26
C SER A 4 -21.39 -6.73 18.27
N ALA A 5 -20.45 -7.68 18.18
CA ALA A 5 -19.39 -7.66 17.18
C ALA A 5 -19.92 -8.02 15.77
N LEU A 6 -20.93 -8.90 15.70
CA LEU A 6 -21.57 -9.32 14.44
C LEU A 6 -22.51 -8.24 13.87
N LEU A 7 -23.11 -7.40 14.73
CA LEU A 7 -24.00 -6.30 14.32
C LEU A 7 -23.27 -5.09 13.72
N ARG A 8 -21.94 -5.07 13.75
CA ARG A 8 -21.16 -3.99 13.14
C ARG A 8 -21.15 -4.20 11.63
N ILE A 9 -22.13 -3.63 10.93
CA ILE A 9 -22.27 -3.64 9.46
C ILE A 9 -20.97 -3.25 8.73
N GLY A 10 -20.14 -2.42 9.37
CA GLY A 10 -18.80 -2.08 8.87
C GLY A 10 -17.88 -3.29 8.67
N VAL A 11 -17.92 -4.28 9.56
CA VAL A 11 -17.09 -5.50 9.48
C VAL A 11 -17.54 -6.38 8.32
N TRP A 12 -18.86 -6.53 8.13
CA TRP A 12 -19.43 -7.27 7.00
C TRP A 12 -19.13 -6.62 5.65
N ARG A 13 -19.14 -5.28 5.56
CA ARG A 13 -18.75 -4.57 4.32
C ARG A 13 -17.28 -4.76 3.97
N SER A 14 -16.40 -4.83 4.97
CA SER A 14 -14.98 -5.10 4.77
C SER A 14 -14.75 -6.54 4.33
N LEU A 15 -15.42 -7.50 4.96
CA LEU A 15 -15.36 -8.92 4.62
C LEU A 15 -15.92 -9.20 3.22
N TRP A 16 -17.07 -8.63 2.86
CA TRP A 16 -17.68 -8.78 1.53
C TRP A 16 -16.81 -8.18 0.42
N ARG A 17 -16.14 -7.06 0.68
CA ARG A 17 -15.19 -6.46 -0.27
C ARG A 17 -13.95 -7.34 -0.48
N ALA A 18 -13.42 -7.93 0.58
CA ALA A 18 -12.29 -8.87 0.50
C ALA A 18 -12.70 -10.15 -0.26
N TYR A 19 -13.91 -10.66 -0.01
CA TYR A 19 -14.46 -11.83 -0.70
C TYR A 19 -14.65 -11.57 -2.20
N ARG A 20 -15.20 -10.41 -2.60
CA ARG A 20 -15.38 -10.06 -4.03
C ARG A 20 -14.08 -9.86 -4.81
N LYS A 21 -12.96 -9.55 -4.14
CA LYS A 21 -11.64 -9.40 -4.77
C LYS A 21 -10.88 -10.72 -4.95
N GLY A 22 -11.47 -11.86 -4.56
CA GLY A 22 -10.86 -13.19 -4.78
C GLY A 22 -9.66 -13.48 -3.87
N CYS A 23 -9.51 -12.77 -2.76
CA CYS A 23 -8.43 -12.98 -1.80
C CYS A 23 -8.69 -14.19 -0.89
N THR A 24 -8.94 -15.38 -1.47
CA THR A 24 -9.23 -16.62 -0.72
C THR A 24 -8.00 -17.19 0.00
N GLY A 25 -6.78 -16.81 -0.39
CA GLY A 25 -5.54 -17.27 0.26
C GLY A 25 -5.25 -16.63 1.63
N ASN A 26 -5.79 -15.45 1.92
CA ASN A 26 -5.36 -14.63 3.08
C ASN A 26 -6.30 -14.70 4.30
N ILE A 27 -7.38 -15.49 4.25
CA ILE A 27 -8.42 -15.47 5.29
C ILE A 27 -8.36 -16.71 6.21
N ILE A 28 -7.88 -17.87 5.72
CA ILE A 28 -7.86 -19.14 6.48
C ILE A 28 -6.44 -19.60 6.84
N LYS A 29 -5.41 -19.18 6.08
CA LYS A 29 -4.00 -19.60 6.28
C LYS A 29 -2.98 -18.47 6.20
N GLY A 30 -3.37 -17.27 5.79
CA GLY A 30 -2.50 -16.10 5.65
C GLY A 30 -2.81 -15.05 6.71
N GLU A 31 -1.82 -14.25 7.10
CA GLU A 31 -1.95 -13.24 8.16
C GLU A 31 -2.94 -12.12 7.83
N GLY A 32 -3.44 -12.01 6.59
CA GLY A 32 -4.61 -11.20 6.24
C GLY A 32 -4.46 -9.68 6.38
N LEU A 33 -3.38 -9.23 7.02
CA LEU A 33 -3.18 -7.90 7.59
C LEU A 33 -1.90 -7.23 7.10
N VAL A 34 -1.14 -7.86 6.20
CA VAL A 34 0.07 -7.28 5.64
C VAL A 34 -0.33 -6.14 4.71
N LEU A 35 -0.17 -4.91 5.20
CA LEU A 35 -0.35 -3.70 4.41
C LEU A 35 0.85 -3.54 3.47
N GLY A 36 0.59 -3.24 2.20
CA GLY A 36 1.64 -2.96 1.23
C GLY A 36 2.30 -1.60 1.49
N GLY A 37 3.36 -1.35 0.74
CA GLY A 37 3.98 -0.04 0.70
C GLY A 37 4.89 0.11 -0.51
N VAL A 38 5.05 1.35 -0.98
CA VAL A 38 5.94 1.71 -2.07
C VAL A 38 6.94 2.71 -1.55
N PHE A 39 8.22 2.39 -1.72
CA PHE A 39 9.33 3.26 -1.38
C PHE A 39 10.11 3.59 -2.65
N VAL A 40 10.39 4.86 -2.88
CA VAL A 40 11.32 5.32 -3.91
C VAL A 40 12.58 5.79 -3.18
N ILE A 41 13.70 5.14 -3.46
CA ILE A 41 14.99 5.41 -2.82
C ILE A 41 15.90 6.05 -3.86
N GLY A 42 16.50 7.19 -3.51
CA GLY A 42 17.44 7.92 -4.35
C GLY A 42 18.85 7.32 -4.31
N PRO A 43 19.71 7.67 -5.28
CA PRO A 43 21.12 7.28 -5.30
C PRO A 43 21.89 7.85 -4.11
N GLU A 44 22.92 7.12 -3.68
CA GLU A 44 23.86 7.53 -2.63
C GLU A 44 23.17 7.95 -1.33
N ASP A 45 23.54 9.10 -0.77
CA ASP A 45 23.02 9.63 0.50
C ASP A 45 21.70 10.41 0.34
N GLN A 46 21.05 10.36 -0.83
CA GLN A 46 19.80 11.07 -1.06
C GLN A 46 18.63 10.50 -0.22
N GLY A 47 18.71 9.24 0.19
CA GLY A 47 17.74 8.61 1.08
C GLY A 47 16.38 8.32 0.42
N ILE A 48 15.31 8.31 1.22
CA ILE A 48 13.96 7.95 0.77
C ILE A 48 13.26 9.19 0.18
N LEU A 49 12.98 9.15 -1.12
CA LEU A 49 12.35 10.23 -1.88
C LEU A 49 10.83 10.16 -1.91
N LEU A 50 10.27 8.97 -1.74
CA LEU A 50 8.83 8.77 -1.59
C LEU A 50 8.59 7.58 -0.69
N GLU A 51 7.75 7.79 0.30
CA GLU A 51 7.21 6.75 1.15
C GLU A 51 5.71 6.75 1.01
N HIS A 52 5.16 5.61 0.60
CA HIS A 52 3.73 5.35 0.61
C HIS A 52 3.51 4.05 1.37
N ARG A 53 2.91 4.15 2.56
CA ARG A 53 2.43 2.99 3.30
C ARG A 53 0.94 2.87 3.07
N GLU A 54 0.48 1.70 2.65
CA GLU A 54 -0.96 1.44 2.53
C GLU A 54 -1.57 1.51 3.93
N LYS A 55 -2.53 2.42 4.14
CA LYS A 55 -3.27 2.49 5.42
C LYS A 55 -4.43 1.50 5.48
N GLU A 56 -4.98 1.16 4.32
CA GLU A 56 -6.05 0.20 4.14
C GLU A 56 -5.78 -0.69 2.93
N PHE A 57 -6.28 -1.92 2.94
CA PHE A 57 -6.11 -2.85 1.83
C PHE A 57 -6.67 -2.29 0.51
N GLY A 58 -5.78 -2.06 -0.45
CA GLY A 58 -6.10 -1.50 -1.76
C GLY A 58 -6.14 0.02 -1.80
N ASP A 59 -5.59 0.70 -0.78
CA ASP A 59 -5.06 2.04 -0.94
C ASP A 59 -4.00 2.00 -2.05
N LYS A 60 -4.11 2.88 -3.04
CA LYS A 60 -3.25 2.85 -4.21
C LYS A 60 -2.27 3.99 -4.12
N VAL A 61 -0.98 3.67 -4.31
CA VAL A 61 0.04 4.70 -4.45
C VAL A 61 -0.31 5.65 -5.59
N ASN A 62 -0.03 6.94 -5.38
CA ASN A 62 -0.13 7.91 -6.46
C ASN A 62 1.00 7.67 -7.48
N LEU A 63 0.65 7.06 -8.62
CA LEU A 63 1.61 6.77 -9.69
C LEU A 63 2.34 8.01 -10.19
N LEU A 64 1.68 9.17 -10.25
CA LEU A 64 2.31 10.41 -10.69
C LEU A 64 3.39 10.87 -9.70
N ALA A 65 3.15 10.68 -8.40
CA ALA A 65 4.14 10.99 -7.37
C ALA A 65 5.36 10.08 -7.51
N VAL A 66 5.15 8.77 -7.74
CA VAL A 66 6.23 7.80 -7.99
C VAL A 66 7.04 8.18 -9.23
N LEU A 67 6.38 8.45 -10.36
CA LEU A 67 7.05 8.82 -11.60
C LEU A 67 7.83 10.13 -11.48
N ARG A 68 7.28 11.13 -10.77
CA ARG A 68 8.00 12.39 -10.51
C ARG A 68 9.23 12.16 -9.64
N SER A 69 9.12 11.35 -8.59
CA SER A 69 10.27 11.02 -7.73
C SER A 69 11.34 10.26 -8.50
N ALA A 70 10.95 9.32 -9.36
CA ALA A 70 11.88 8.60 -10.25
C ALA A 70 12.55 9.54 -11.27
N ARG A 71 11.80 10.48 -11.84
CA ARG A 71 12.35 11.48 -12.77
C ARG A 71 13.40 12.37 -12.11
N LYS A 72 13.14 12.84 -10.88
CA LYS A 72 14.09 13.65 -10.11
C LYS A 72 15.43 12.94 -9.88
N ILE A 73 15.42 11.62 -9.70
CA ILE A 73 16.63 10.81 -9.59
C ILE A 73 17.41 10.86 -10.91
N GLN A 74 16.72 10.63 -12.02
CA GLN A 74 17.34 10.61 -13.35
C GLN A 74 17.94 11.97 -13.72
N ASP A 75 17.22 13.06 -13.46
CA ASP A 75 17.67 14.43 -13.75
C ASP A 75 18.84 14.83 -12.83
N GLY A 76 18.82 14.41 -11.56
CA GLY A 76 19.93 14.60 -10.62
C GLY A 76 21.21 13.86 -11.04
N LEU A 77 21.08 12.62 -11.51
CA LEU A 77 22.20 11.83 -12.05
C LEU A 77 22.75 12.40 -13.36
N ALA A 78 21.89 12.98 -14.21
CA ALA A 78 22.31 13.60 -15.46
C ALA A 78 23.07 14.92 -15.26
N THR A 79 22.82 15.62 -14.15
CA THR A 79 23.48 16.89 -13.81
C THR A 79 24.83 16.68 -13.10
N ALA A 80 25.02 15.52 -12.48
CA ALA A 80 26.26 15.15 -11.78
C ALA A 80 27.34 14.56 -12.71
N LYS A 81 27.06 14.41 -14.01
CA LYS A 81 27.95 13.85 -15.03
C LYS A 81 28.52 14.96 -15.91
#